data_AF-A0A9P6FRM1-F1
#
_entry.id   AF-A0A9P6FRM1-F1
#
_cell.length_a   1.000
_cell.length_b   1.000
_cell.length_c   1.000
_cell.angle_alpha   90.00
_cell.angle_beta   90.00
_cell.angle_gamma   90.00
#
_symmetry.space_group_name_H-M   'P 1'
#
loop_
_entity.id
_entity.type
_entity.pdbx_description
1 polymer ?
#
loop_
_entity_poly.entity_id
_entity_poly.type
_entity_poly.pdbx_seq_one_letter_code
_entity_poly.pdbx_strand_id
1 'polypeptide(L)'
;MSAINYSKWDSLELSDDSDIECHPNEQIHREREQRRNNITQLKHEAEALKKQLERIEKSQEAELQKKYNETVQELQKLEDIESKKLTSDKLTLGFDKTAVTKSAQPPKETAKPKKTEKTTVIETLNPGSTGGVPASKAGSSSKAPATSAEDSEDSDEEVEVTEVALGFSRIKGFDASLDYISKHPYLGTQKYSDEIMAQAFKAQMTGDETYANNCVHQALILQYCAQLGKDGVGLFFHRIHDPSHGALKVFQNDWKDTYNRIKERCKVLAEERVASASPGQETIQLQAADPGTHIHITGPPEDADPKVHEIFAALPEDFQEAIISGSLDNVNKSLEGMSVQLAEEVVRVCNQVGFLSIEGDIIDTTRGETIEGREAEIAAAAAAAAAAPSTEEEEEPKAQE
;
A
#
# COMPACT_ATOMS: atom_id res chain seq x y z
N MET A 1 -79.70 41.67 24.05
CA MET A 1 -78.72 40.57 23.88
C MET A 1 -77.36 41.22 23.67
N SER A 2 -76.38 40.97 24.54
CA SER A 2 -75.03 41.48 24.33
C SER A 2 -74.35 40.62 23.26
N ALA A 3 -73.78 41.24 22.22
CA ALA A 3 -73.01 40.49 21.23
C ALA A 3 -71.75 39.92 21.89
N ILE A 4 -71.42 38.66 21.55
CA ILE A 4 -70.21 38.02 22.06
C ILE A 4 -69.01 38.63 21.31
N ASN A 5 -68.08 39.23 22.06
CA ASN A 5 -66.89 39.85 21.51
C ASN A 5 -65.72 38.84 21.54
N TYR A 6 -65.15 38.56 20.37
CA TYR A 6 -64.06 37.60 20.19
C TYR A 6 -62.67 38.25 20.09
N SER A 7 -62.56 39.57 20.23
CA SER A 7 -61.31 40.33 20.00
C SER A 7 -60.12 39.94 20.90
N LYS A 8 -60.37 39.15 21.96
CA LYS A 8 -59.31 38.45 22.72
C LYS A 8 -58.39 37.60 21.83
N TRP A 9 -58.86 37.16 20.65
CA TRP A 9 -58.12 36.30 19.73
C TRP A 9 -57.52 37.04 18.52
N ASP A 10 -57.75 38.36 18.35
CA ASP A 10 -57.29 39.16 17.19
C ASP A 10 -55.75 39.40 17.18
N SER A 11 -55.02 38.96 18.21
CA SER A 11 -53.58 39.23 18.37
C SER A 11 -52.84 38.01 18.93
N LEU A 12 -53.18 36.82 18.41
CA LEU A 12 -52.53 35.56 18.75
C LEU A 12 -51.35 35.30 17.78
N GLU A 13 -50.16 35.79 18.14
CA GLU A 13 -48.93 35.45 17.40
C GLU A 13 -48.53 34.00 17.69
N LEU A 14 -48.52 33.15 16.65
CA LEU A 14 -48.07 31.77 16.72
C LEU A 14 -46.66 31.65 16.13
N SER A 15 -45.75 30.96 16.83
CA SER A 15 -44.37 30.76 16.39
C SER A 15 -44.19 29.73 15.27
N ASP A 16 -45.28 29.06 14.88
CA ASP A 16 -45.37 28.05 13.83
C ASP A 16 -46.70 28.25 13.09
N ASP A 17 -46.85 29.42 12.47
CA ASP A 17 -47.97 29.72 11.58
C ASP A 17 -47.75 28.99 10.24
N SER A 18 -48.19 27.73 10.20
CA SER A 18 -48.06 26.86 9.02
C SER A 18 -48.86 27.33 7.79
N ASP A 19 -49.76 28.31 7.94
CA ASP A 19 -50.51 28.94 6.85
C ASP A 19 -49.89 30.28 6.37
N ILE A 20 -48.73 30.70 6.91
CA ILE A 20 -47.97 31.82 6.33
C ILE A 20 -47.53 31.44 4.91
N GLU A 21 -47.82 32.32 3.94
CA GLU A 21 -47.46 32.13 2.53
C GLU A 21 -45.93 32.06 2.37
N CYS A 22 -45.37 30.84 2.40
CA CYS A 22 -43.96 30.57 2.15
C CYS A 22 -43.56 31.19 0.82
N HIS A 23 -42.90 32.36 0.89
CA HIS A 23 -42.66 33.19 -0.28
C HIS A 23 -41.83 32.38 -1.29
N PRO A 24 -42.14 32.42 -2.61
CA PRO A 24 -41.57 31.48 -3.58
C PRO A 24 -40.03 31.55 -3.76
N ASN A 25 -39.36 32.52 -3.12
CA ASN A 25 -37.91 32.59 -3.02
C ASN A 25 -37.32 32.03 -1.72
N GLU A 26 -38.07 31.81 -0.64
CA GLU A 26 -37.52 31.38 0.66
C GLU A 26 -36.79 30.05 0.58
N GLN A 27 -37.37 29.06 -0.10
CA GLN A 27 -36.71 27.78 -0.36
C GLN A 27 -35.37 28.01 -1.08
N ILE A 28 -35.32 28.94 -2.04
CA ILE A 28 -34.10 29.34 -2.75
C ILE A 28 -33.10 30.02 -1.82
N HIS A 29 -33.54 30.80 -0.81
CA HIS A 29 -32.66 31.39 0.19
C HIS A 29 -32.04 30.33 1.11
N ARG A 30 -32.86 29.41 1.67
CA ARG A 30 -32.38 28.28 2.51
C ARG A 30 -31.41 27.38 1.74
N GLU A 31 -31.73 27.06 0.49
CA GLU A 31 -30.90 26.22 -0.39
C GLU A 31 -29.60 26.95 -0.83
N ARG A 32 -29.59 28.29 -0.94
CA ARG A 32 -28.37 29.09 -1.13
C ARG A 32 -27.48 29.12 0.11
N GLU A 33 -28.07 29.11 1.30
CA GLU A 33 -27.35 29.05 2.57
C GLU A 33 -26.70 27.67 2.77
N GLN A 34 -27.46 26.59 2.57
CA GLN A 34 -26.91 25.23 2.55
C GLN A 34 -25.75 25.08 1.56
N ARG A 35 -25.90 25.55 0.31
CA ARG A 35 -24.79 25.56 -0.67
C ARG A 35 -23.57 26.34 -0.18
N ARG A 36 -23.75 27.49 0.48
CA ARG A 36 -22.63 28.27 1.06
C ARG A 36 -21.91 27.50 2.16
N ASN A 37 -22.66 26.87 3.06
CA ASN A 37 -22.11 26.10 4.18
C ASN A 37 -21.31 24.89 3.67
N ASN A 38 -21.84 24.16 2.68
CA ASN A 38 -21.15 23.06 2.01
C ASN A 38 -19.86 23.55 1.31
N ILE A 39 -19.91 24.70 0.61
CA ILE A 39 -18.72 25.31 -0.02
C ILE A 39 -17.66 25.71 1.02
N THR A 40 -18.04 26.17 2.22
CA THR A 40 -17.07 26.46 3.29
C THR A 40 -16.48 25.19 3.90
N GLN A 41 -17.28 24.13 4.08
CA GLN A 41 -16.81 22.84 4.59
C GLN A 41 -15.79 22.20 3.63
N LEU A 42 -16.17 22.04 2.36
CA LEU A 42 -15.30 21.46 1.31
C LEU A 42 -13.99 22.24 1.12
N LYS A 43 -14.00 23.56 1.36
CA LYS A 43 -12.76 24.37 1.35
C LYS A 43 -11.84 24.07 2.52
N HIS A 44 -12.38 23.94 3.73
CA HIS A 44 -11.56 23.58 4.89
C HIS A 44 -11.02 22.16 4.81
N GLU A 45 -11.79 21.24 4.21
CA GLU A 45 -11.40 19.87 3.92
C GLU A 45 -10.27 19.81 2.87
N ALA A 46 -10.44 20.48 1.72
CA ALA A 46 -9.38 20.60 0.71
C ALA A 46 -8.09 21.27 1.26
N GLU A 47 -8.23 22.26 2.14
CA GLU A 47 -7.10 22.86 2.84
C GLU A 47 -6.42 21.91 3.85
N ALA A 48 -7.16 20.97 4.47
CA ALA A 48 -6.62 19.97 5.38
C ALA A 48 -5.87 18.88 4.60
N LEU A 49 -6.50 18.32 3.57
CA LEU A 49 -5.91 17.32 2.66
C LEU A 49 -4.62 17.86 2.03
N LYS A 50 -4.62 19.11 1.55
CA LYS A 50 -3.40 19.74 1.02
C LYS A 50 -2.27 19.81 2.07
N LYS A 51 -2.58 20.13 3.33
CA LYS A 51 -1.59 20.17 4.42
C LYS A 51 -1.06 18.77 4.79
N GLN A 52 -1.84 17.72 4.55
CA GLN A 52 -1.40 16.32 4.70
C GLN A 52 -0.48 15.91 3.55
N LEU A 53 -0.84 16.19 2.29
CA LEU A 53 0.02 15.95 1.12
C LEU A 53 1.38 16.67 1.28
N GLU A 54 1.35 17.97 1.58
CA GLU A 54 2.55 18.78 1.85
C GLU A 54 3.42 18.27 3.02
N ARG A 55 2.89 17.39 3.88
CA ARG A 55 3.65 16.74 4.97
C ARG A 55 4.21 15.39 4.53
N ILE A 56 3.45 14.62 3.75
CA ILE A 56 3.88 13.35 3.16
C ILE A 56 5.06 13.59 2.22
N GLU A 57 4.93 14.52 1.27
CA GLU A 57 6.01 14.91 0.34
C GLU A 57 7.31 15.21 1.08
N LYS A 58 7.28 16.12 2.07
CA LYS A 58 8.45 16.53 2.85
C LYS A 58 9.06 15.38 3.66
N SER A 59 8.27 14.40 4.10
CA SER A 59 8.78 13.19 4.77
C SER A 59 9.45 12.22 3.80
N GLN A 60 8.84 12.00 2.63
CA GLN A 60 9.39 11.13 1.58
C GLN A 60 10.68 11.73 0.99
N GLU A 61 10.72 13.04 0.73
CA GLU A 61 11.94 13.75 0.32
C GLU A 61 13.07 13.57 1.33
N ALA A 62 12.79 13.73 2.64
CA ALA A 62 13.79 13.58 3.69
C ALA A 62 14.32 12.14 3.79
N GLU A 63 13.46 11.14 3.66
CA GLU A 63 13.86 9.73 3.61
C GLU A 63 14.68 9.38 2.37
N LEU A 64 14.28 9.86 1.19
CA LEU A 64 14.99 9.65 -0.06
C LEU A 64 16.37 10.31 -0.02
N GLN A 65 16.47 11.55 0.50
CA GLN A 65 17.75 12.22 0.72
C GLN A 65 18.62 11.46 1.73
N LYS A 66 18.05 10.90 2.81
CA LYS A 66 18.78 10.06 3.76
C LYS A 66 19.34 8.81 3.07
N LYS A 67 18.50 8.03 2.39
CA LYS A 67 18.87 6.81 1.64
C LYS A 67 19.91 7.09 0.56
N TYR A 68 19.81 8.23 -0.14
CA TYR A 68 20.81 8.69 -1.12
C TYR A 68 22.17 8.98 -0.45
N ASN A 69 22.18 9.71 0.67
CA ASN A 69 23.43 10.00 1.39
C ASN A 69 24.08 8.74 2.00
N GLU A 70 23.27 7.79 2.49
CA GLU A 70 23.75 6.51 3.02
C GLU A 70 24.36 5.63 1.92
N THR A 71 23.68 5.50 0.77
CA THR A 71 24.19 4.73 -0.38
C THR A 71 25.44 5.37 -1.01
N VAL A 72 25.53 6.70 -1.11
CA VAL A 72 26.75 7.39 -1.55
C VAL A 72 27.93 7.15 -0.59
N GLN A 73 27.69 7.15 0.72
CA GLN A 73 28.75 6.83 1.70
C GLN A 73 29.17 5.35 1.64
N GLU A 74 28.27 4.44 1.34
CA GLU A 74 28.61 3.02 1.15
C GLU A 74 29.41 2.79 -0.14
N LEU A 75 28.99 3.40 -1.25
CA LEU A 75 29.72 3.42 -2.52
C LEU A 75 31.16 3.92 -2.30
N GLN A 76 31.33 5.07 -1.63
CA GLN A 76 32.64 5.60 -1.28
C GLN A 76 33.47 4.62 -0.44
N LYS A 77 32.89 3.95 0.58
CA LYS A 77 33.61 2.93 1.37
C LYS A 77 34.05 1.75 0.50
N LEU A 78 33.24 1.34 -0.47
CA LEU A 78 33.57 0.26 -1.40
C LEU A 78 34.69 0.66 -2.39
N GLU A 79 34.65 1.87 -2.96
CA GLU A 79 35.75 2.44 -3.75
C GLU A 79 37.05 2.55 -2.93
N ASP A 80 36.93 2.91 -1.65
CA ASP A 80 38.06 2.99 -0.72
C ASP A 80 38.63 1.59 -0.38
N ILE A 81 37.80 0.55 -0.34
CA ILE A 81 38.20 -0.84 -0.13
C ILE A 81 38.80 -1.44 -1.41
N GLU A 82 38.21 -1.16 -2.57
CA GLU A 82 38.73 -1.58 -3.87
C GLU A 82 40.07 -0.90 -4.17
N SER A 83 40.19 0.42 -3.97
CA SER A 83 41.45 1.13 -4.22
C SER A 83 42.60 0.69 -3.33
N LYS A 84 42.32 0.13 -2.14
CA LYS A 84 43.30 -0.52 -1.24
C LYS A 84 43.64 -1.95 -1.66
N LYS A 85 42.78 -2.63 -2.44
CA LYS A 85 43.04 -3.97 -3.00
C LYS A 85 43.60 -3.83 -4.41
N LEU A 86 44.86 -4.20 -4.62
CA LEU A 86 45.43 -4.21 -5.97
C LEU A 86 44.86 -5.38 -6.79
N THR A 87 43.66 -5.19 -7.35
CA THR A 87 42.97 -6.13 -8.24
C THR A 87 43.70 -6.25 -9.59
N SER A 88 43.44 -7.36 -10.31
CA SER A 88 44.01 -7.67 -11.63
C SER A 88 43.90 -6.51 -12.61
N ASP A 89 42.79 -5.79 -12.57
CA ASP A 89 42.40 -4.81 -13.57
C ASP A 89 43.13 -3.47 -13.36
N LYS A 90 43.73 -3.30 -12.17
CA LYS A 90 44.58 -2.15 -11.79
C LYS A 90 46.07 -2.41 -11.98
N LEU A 91 46.47 -3.65 -12.31
CA LEU A 91 47.84 -4.03 -12.67
C LEU A 91 48.16 -3.61 -14.12
N THR A 92 48.41 -2.32 -14.33
CA THR A 92 49.03 -1.85 -15.58
C THR A 92 50.43 -2.49 -15.70
N LEU A 93 50.60 -3.41 -16.65
CA LEU A 93 51.91 -3.99 -16.95
C LEU A 93 52.90 -2.87 -17.29
N GLY A 94 54.10 -2.92 -16.68
CA GLY A 94 55.06 -1.81 -16.66
C GLY A 94 55.76 -1.48 -17.99
N PHE A 95 55.16 -1.83 -19.13
CA PHE A 95 55.74 -1.68 -20.47
C PHE A 95 55.01 -0.64 -21.33
N ASP A 96 53.72 -0.38 -21.10
CA ASP A 96 52.89 0.48 -21.96
C ASP A 96 53.11 1.98 -21.78
N LYS A 97 53.96 2.39 -20.82
CA LYS A 97 54.30 3.80 -20.55
C LYS A 97 55.72 4.14 -21.01
N THR A 98 55.92 4.11 -22.33
CA THR A 98 57.15 4.61 -22.97
C THR A 98 57.26 6.14 -22.80
N ALA A 99 57.93 6.57 -21.73
CA ALA A 99 58.26 7.98 -21.49
C ALA A 99 59.36 8.46 -22.45
N VAL A 100 59.00 8.69 -23.72
CA VAL A 100 59.92 9.19 -24.75
C VAL A 100 60.34 10.62 -24.40
N THR A 101 61.57 10.77 -23.94
CA THR A 101 62.23 12.06 -23.74
C THR A 101 62.38 12.78 -25.09
N LYS A 102 61.49 13.75 -25.35
CA LYS A 102 61.46 14.51 -26.60
C LYS A 102 62.80 15.23 -26.81
N SER A 103 63.62 14.70 -27.73
CA SER A 103 64.96 15.18 -27.99
C SER A 103 64.96 16.62 -28.53
N ALA A 104 65.92 17.44 -28.10
CA ALA A 104 66.02 18.83 -28.50
C ALA A 104 66.43 18.99 -29.98
N GLN A 105 65.86 20.00 -30.65
CA GLN A 105 66.18 20.46 -32.01
C GLN A 105 66.13 22.01 -32.02
N PRO A 106 66.77 22.70 -33.00
CA PRO A 106 67.38 24.02 -32.80
C PRO A 106 66.43 25.24 -32.84
N PRO A 107 66.86 26.42 -32.34
CA PRO A 107 65.98 27.57 -32.06
C PRO A 107 65.68 28.47 -33.27
N LYS A 108 64.53 29.16 -33.23
CA LYS A 108 64.23 30.35 -34.05
C LYS A 108 63.37 31.41 -33.32
N GLU A 109 64.03 32.53 -33.03
CA GLU A 109 63.55 33.93 -33.20
C GLU A 109 62.11 34.31 -32.78
N THR A 110 61.98 34.72 -31.52
CA THR A 110 61.36 36.00 -31.05
C THR A 110 60.15 36.62 -31.79
N ALA A 111 59.01 36.68 -31.11
CA ALA A 111 57.97 37.72 -31.27
C ALA A 111 57.30 38.06 -29.91
N LYS A 112 56.63 39.21 -29.79
CA LYS A 112 56.11 39.78 -28.51
C LYS A 112 54.58 39.62 -28.31
N PRO A 113 54.07 39.65 -27.05
CA PRO A 113 52.65 39.41 -26.73
C PRO A 113 51.74 40.65 -26.77
N LYS A 114 50.43 40.41 -26.88
CA LYS A 114 49.29 41.28 -26.48
C LYS A 114 48.23 40.36 -25.85
N LYS A 115 47.85 40.48 -24.58
CA LYS A 115 47.01 41.51 -23.91
C LYS A 115 45.51 41.41 -24.28
N THR A 116 44.69 41.05 -23.29
CA THR A 116 43.21 41.02 -23.28
C THR A 116 42.68 41.82 -22.08
N GLU A 117 41.54 42.50 -22.21
CA GLU A 117 40.97 43.44 -21.22
C GLU A 117 39.42 43.37 -21.10
N LYS A 118 38.82 44.16 -20.19
CA LYS A 118 37.40 44.14 -19.74
C LYS A 118 36.78 45.57 -19.79
N THR A 119 35.47 45.86 -19.64
CA THR A 119 34.23 45.08 -19.35
C THR A 119 33.07 45.70 -20.20
N THR A 120 31.76 45.88 -19.88
CA THR A 120 30.91 45.77 -18.67
C THR A 120 29.40 45.56 -19.03
N VAL A 121 28.63 45.14 -18.04
CA VAL A 121 27.15 45.13 -17.84
C VAL A 121 26.34 46.32 -18.42
N ILE A 122 25.12 46.03 -18.92
CA ILE A 122 23.87 46.82 -18.76
C ILE A 122 22.69 45.81 -18.55
N GLU A 123 21.57 46.21 -17.95
CA GLU A 123 20.55 45.33 -17.32
C GLU A 123 19.13 45.31 -17.97
N THR A 124 18.34 44.30 -17.53
CA THR A 124 16.87 44.25 -17.28
C THR A 124 15.76 44.34 -18.36
N LEU A 125 15.04 43.21 -18.49
CA LEU A 125 13.56 43.02 -18.43
C LEU A 125 12.57 43.64 -19.47
N ASN A 126 12.15 42.77 -20.41
CA ASN A 126 10.78 42.47 -20.91
C ASN A 126 9.62 43.46 -20.61
N PRO A 127 8.88 43.95 -21.63
CA PRO A 127 7.60 43.30 -21.97
C PRO A 127 7.31 43.16 -23.48
N GLY A 128 6.30 42.37 -23.84
CA GLY A 128 5.96 42.04 -25.24
C GLY A 128 5.34 43.18 -26.06
N SER A 129 5.61 43.17 -27.38
CA SER A 129 5.03 44.11 -28.35
C SER A 129 4.75 43.45 -29.71
N THR A 130 3.75 43.99 -30.42
CA THR A 130 3.04 43.45 -31.59
C THR A 130 3.76 43.58 -32.94
N GLY A 131 3.44 42.67 -33.88
CA GLY A 131 3.29 43.01 -35.31
C GLY A 131 4.06 42.12 -36.30
N GLY A 132 3.36 41.53 -37.29
CA GLY A 132 4.05 40.81 -38.39
C GLY A 132 3.29 39.71 -39.16
N VAL A 133 1.97 39.82 -39.40
CA VAL A 133 1.27 38.91 -40.34
C VAL A 133 1.40 39.38 -41.79
N PRO A 134 1.43 38.45 -42.77
CA PRO A 134 0.17 38.13 -43.50
C PRO A 134 -0.15 36.62 -43.42
N ALA A 135 -1.39 36.17 -43.17
CA ALA A 135 -2.62 36.36 -43.95
C ALA A 135 -2.53 35.73 -45.36
N SER A 136 -3.05 34.52 -45.61
CA SER A 136 -4.48 34.17 -45.74
C SER A 136 -4.57 32.68 -46.19
N LYS A 137 -5.67 31.92 -46.27
CA LYS A 137 -7.15 31.93 -46.03
C LYS A 137 -7.57 30.42 -46.15
N ALA A 138 -8.72 29.87 -45.76
CA ALA A 138 -9.83 30.10 -44.82
C ALA A 138 -10.76 28.85 -44.93
N GLY A 139 -11.70 28.52 -44.05
CA GLY A 139 -12.23 29.14 -42.83
C GLY A 139 -13.46 28.33 -42.32
N SER A 140 -14.19 28.86 -41.33
CA SER A 140 -15.48 28.38 -40.75
C SER A 140 -15.67 26.87 -40.46
N SER A 141 -15.65 26.35 -39.22
CA SER A 141 -16.40 26.69 -37.98
C SER A 141 -17.77 25.98 -37.81
N SER A 142 -17.86 25.04 -36.86
CA SER A 142 -19.12 24.70 -36.16
C SER A 142 -18.89 24.09 -34.77
N LYS A 143 -19.29 24.86 -33.75
CA LYS A 143 -19.74 24.55 -32.37
C LYS A 143 -19.63 23.11 -31.80
N ALA A 144 -19.18 23.00 -30.55
CA ALA A 144 -19.11 21.79 -29.71
C ALA A 144 -20.50 21.27 -29.24
N PRO A 145 -20.56 20.10 -28.56
CA PRO A 145 -20.47 20.11 -27.09
C PRO A 145 -19.46 19.09 -26.50
N ALA A 146 -19.35 19.06 -25.17
CA ALA A 146 -18.42 18.21 -24.41
C ALA A 146 -19.05 16.87 -23.98
N THR A 147 -18.19 15.93 -23.59
CA THR A 147 -18.50 14.76 -22.77
C THR A 147 -17.55 14.71 -21.58
N SER A 148 -18.00 14.16 -20.46
CA SER A 148 -17.32 14.20 -19.16
C SER A 148 -15.88 13.68 -19.20
N ALA A 149 -14.98 14.40 -18.53
CA ALA A 149 -13.92 13.76 -17.77
C ALA A 149 -14.47 13.63 -16.34
N GLU A 150 -14.70 12.41 -15.89
CA GLU A 150 -14.97 12.14 -14.48
C GLU A 150 -13.66 11.85 -13.75
N ASP A 151 -13.70 11.95 -12.43
CA ASP A 151 -12.56 11.94 -11.52
C ASP A 151 -12.58 10.62 -10.76
N SER A 152 -11.46 9.89 -10.74
CA SER A 152 -11.36 8.61 -10.03
C SER A 152 -9.97 8.42 -9.44
N GLU A 153 -9.97 8.37 -8.11
CA GLU A 153 -8.85 8.37 -7.18
C GLU A 153 -7.95 7.12 -7.26
N ASP A 154 -6.82 7.20 -6.55
CA ASP A 154 -5.78 6.16 -6.41
C ASP A 154 -6.32 4.80 -5.91
N SER A 155 -6.37 3.81 -6.79
CA SER A 155 -6.58 2.40 -6.43
C SER A 155 -6.05 1.48 -7.55
N ASP A 156 -5.01 0.70 -7.24
CA ASP A 156 -4.37 -0.35 -8.08
C ASP A 156 -4.88 -0.45 -9.52
N GLU A 157 -4.49 0.51 -10.37
CA GLU A 157 -5.11 0.73 -11.70
C GLU A 157 -4.88 -0.50 -12.60
N GLU A 158 -5.85 -1.43 -12.61
CA GLU A 158 -5.78 -2.64 -13.41
C GLU A 158 -5.89 -2.24 -14.88
N VAL A 159 -4.74 -1.97 -15.52
CA VAL A 159 -4.60 -1.49 -16.90
C VAL A 159 -5.65 -2.14 -17.80
N GLU A 160 -6.69 -1.37 -18.11
CA GLU A 160 -7.82 -1.78 -18.94
C GLU A 160 -7.32 -1.89 -20.38
N VAL A 161 -7.03 -3.12 -20.79
CA VAL A 161 -6.51 -3.39 -22.13
C VAL A 161 -7.59 -3.02 -23.13
N THR A 162 -7.35 -1.98 -23.93
CA THR A 162 -8.34 -1.42 -24.87
C THR A 162 -8.91 -2.53 -25.77
N GLU A 163 -10.20 -2.51 -26.11
CA GLU A 163 -10.81 -3.53 -27.00
C GLU A 163 -10.01 -3.74 -28.31
N VAL A 164 -9.43 -2.66 -28.85
CA VAL A 164 -8.60 -2.69 -30.05
C VAL A 164 -7.28 -3.46 -29.82
N ALA A 165 -6.69 -3.31 -28.63
CA ALA A 165 -5.49 -4.04 -28.19
C ALA A 165 -5.81 -5.51 -27.87
N LEU A 166 -6.96 -5.81 -27.24
CA LEU A 166 -7.48 -7.18 -27.06
C LEU A 166 -7.73 -7.87 -28.41
N GLY A 167 -8.23 -7.13 -29.40
CA GLY A 167 -8.38 -7.63 -30.77
C GLY A 167 -7.05 -7.95 -31.41
N PHE A 168 -6.05 -7.06 -31.28
CA PHE A 168 -4.71 -7.27 -31.84
C PHE A 168 -3.95 -8.42 -31.16
N SER A 169 -4.00 -8.53 -29.83
CA SER A 169 -3.26 -9.55 -29.07
C SER A 169 -3.68 -11.00 -29.39
N ARG A 170 -4.85 -11.19 -30.00
CA ARG A 170 -5.37 -12.49 -30.46
C ARG A 170 -4.95 -12.86 -31.88
N ILE A 171 -4.43 -11.92 -32.68
CA ILE A 171 -4.01 -12.14 -34.07
C ILE A 171 -2.71 -12.97 -34.11
N LYS A 172 -2.53 -13.77 -35.17
CA LYS A 172 -1.35 -14.65 -35.36
C LYS A 172 -0.75 -14.45 -36.76
N GLY A 173 0.57 -14.38 -36.84
CA GLY A 173 1.32 -14.15 -38.09
C GLY A 173 1.44 -12.67 -38.48
N PHE A 174 2.45 -12.34 -39.28
CA PHE A 174 2.80 -10.96 -39.61
C PHE A 174 1.78 -10.29 -40.55
N ASP A 175 1.32 -10.98 -41.59
CA ASP A 175 0.43 -10.40 -42.62
C ASP A 175 -0.88 -9.92 -42.00
N ALA A 176 -1.51 -10.75 -41.16
CA ALA A 176 -2.74 -10.40 -40.46
C ALA A 176 -2.55 -9.24 -39.44
N SER A 177 -1.37 -9.14 -38.83
CA SER A 177 -1.03 -8.01 -37.95
C SER A 177 -0.87 -6.70 -38.73
N LEU A 178 -0.19 -6.71 -39.88
CA LEU A 178 -0.12 -5.55 -40.79
C LEU A 178 -1.51 -5.12 -41.26
N ASP A 179 -2.33 -6.10 -41.64
CA ASP A 179 -3.72 -5.89 -42.08
C ASP A 179 -4.60 -5.24 -41.00
N TYR A 180 -4.33 -5.48 -39.72
CA TYR A 180 -5.04 -4.85 -38.60
C TYR A 180 -4.47 -3.47 -38.26
N ILE A 181 -3.14 -3.31 -38.20
CA ILE A 181 -2.49 -2.00 -37.97
C ILE A 181 -2.88 -0.99 -39.07
N SER A 182 -3.03 -1.42 -40.32
CA SER A 182 -3.51 -0.55 -41.42
C SER A 182 -4.93 -0.01 -41.21
N LYS A 183 -5.79 -0.75 -40.51
CA LYS A 183 -7.17 -0.37 -40.15
C LYS A 183 -7.20 0.47 -38.86
N HIS A 184 -6.19 0.32 -38.00
CA HIS A 184 -6.07 0.99 -36.71
C HIS A 184 -4.70 1.70 -36.55
N PRO A 185 -4.40 2.77 -37.34
CA PRO A 185 -3.05 3.35 -37.40
C PRO A 185 -2.50 3.90 -36.07
N TYR A 186 -3.38 4.19 -35.10
CA TYR A 186 -3.00 4.64 -33.76
C TYR A 186 -2.30 3.57 -32.92
N LEU A 187 -2.41 2.28 -33.27
CA LEU A 187 -1.74 1.17 -32.58
C LEU A 187 -0.22 1.24 -32.63
N GLY A 188 0.38 1.98 -33.57
CA GLY A 188 1.83 2.22 -33.65
C GLY A 188 2.41 3.10 -32.52
N THR A 189 1.73 3.17 -31.38
CA THR A 189 2.09 3.96 -30.19
C THR A 189 2.46 3.03 -29.05
N GLN A 190 3.57 3.32 -28.34
CA GLN A 190 4.11 2.50 -27.25
C GLN A 190 3.07 2.07 -26.19
N LYS A 191 2.06 2.90 -25.91
CA LYS A 191 0.95 2.55 -24.99
C LYS A 191 0.34 1.17 -25.28
N TYR A 192 0.05 0.88 -26.55
CA TYR A 192 -0.61 -0.36 -26.94
C TYR A 192 0.32 -1.58 -26.93
N SER A 193 1.64 -1.42 -27.06
CA SER A 193 2.57 -2.53 -26.77
C SER A 193 2.60 -2.83 -25.27
N ASP A 194 2.52 -1.81 -24.44
CA ASP A 194 2.63 -1.94 -22.98
C ASP A 194 1.33 -2.55 -22.40
N GLU A 195 0.15 -2.13 -22.86
CA GLU A 195 -1.16 -2.76 -22.59
C GLU A 195 -1.14 -4.27 -22.91
N ILE A 196 -0.68 -4.64 -24.11
CA ILE A 196 -0.64 -6.05 -24.55
C ILE A 196 0.43 -6.84 -23.78
N MET A 197 1.55 -6.21 -23.38
CA MET A 197 2.56 -6.87 -22.56
C MET A 197 2.08 -7.09 -21.12
N ALA A 198 1.34 -6.14 -20.54
CA ALA A 198 0.63 -6.36 -19.28
C ALA A 198 -0.39 -7.51 -19.40
N GLN A 199 -1.11 -7.59 -20.52
CA GLN A 199 -1.99 -8.73 -20.81
C GLN A 199 -1.23 -10.06 -20.90
N ALA A 200 0.00 -10.08 -21.43
CA ALA A 200 0.84 -11.28 -21.48
C ALA A 200 1.20 -11.78 -20.07
N PHE A 201 1.52 -10.88 -19.12
CA PHE A 201 1.72 -11.23 -17.71
C PHE A 201 0.44 -11.80 -17.08
N LYS A 202 -0.72 -11.15 -17.27
CA LYS A 202 -2.02 -11.66 -16.77
C LYS A 202 -2.31 -13.07 -17.30
N ALA A 203 -2.17 -13.29 -18.62
CA ALA A 203 -2.39 -14.58 -19.25
C ALA A 203 -1.43 -15.68 -18.72
N GLN A 204 -0.14 -15.34 -18.55
CA GLN A 204 0.86 -16.27 -18.02
C GLN A 204 0.59 -16.64 -16.55
N MET A 205 0.04 -15.73 -15.74
CA MET A 205 -0.41 -16.02 -14.37
C MET A 205 -1.66 -16.90 -14.33
N THR A 206 -2.58 -16.76 -15.29
CA THR A 206 -3.74 -17.67 -15.42
C THR A 206 -3.39 -19.03 -16.04
N GLY A 207 -2.15 -19.23 -16.50
CA GLY A 207 -1.66 -20.49 -17.07
C GLY A 207 -1.85 -20.67 -18.59
N ASP A 208 -2.43 -19.70 -19.31
CA ASP A 208 -2.49 -19.76 -20.79
C ASP A 208 -1.18 -19.28 -21.40
N GLU A 209 -0.19 -20.17 -21.38
CA GLU A 209 1.09 -19.99 -22.08
C GLU A 209 0.93 -19.70 -23.57
N THR A 210 -0.11 -20.23 -24.21
CA THR A 210 -0.30 -20.12 -25.67
C THR A 210 -0.79 -18.74 -26.08
N TYR A 211 -1.63 -18.11 -25.25
CA TYR A 211 -2.06 -16.73 -25.43
C TYR A 211 -0.99 -15.76 -24.94
N ALA A 212 -0.37 -16.00 -23.77
CA ALA A 212 0.73 -15.18 -23.26
C ALA A 212 1.87 -15.03 -24.29
N ASN A 213 2.33 -16.16 -24.87
CA ASN A 213 3.36 -16.16 -25.89
C ASN A 213 2.97 -15.35 -27.15
N ASN A 214 1.69 -15.37 -27.52
CA ASN A 214 1.15 -14.60 -28.64
C ASN A 214 1.02 -13.10 -28.33
N CYS A 215 0.61 -12.74 -27.11
CA CYS A 215 0.60 -11.36 -26.64
C CYS A 215 2.01 -10.75 -26.70
N VAL A 216 3.06 -11.47 -26.27
CA VAL A 216 4.45 -11.00 -26.43
C VAL A 216 4.83 -10.77 -27.90
N HIS A 217 4.45 -11.67 -28.81
CA HIS A 217 4.69 -11.51 -30.25
C HIS A 217 4.08 -10.21 -30.78
N GLN A 218 2.82 -9.93 -30.41
CA GLN A 218 2.09 -8.76 -30.88
C GLN A 218 2.56 -7.45 -30.21
N ALA A 219 2.86 -7.47 -28.90
CA ALA A 219 3.47 -6.33 -28.21
C ALA A 219 4.81 -5.92 -28.86
N LEU A 220 5.68 -6.90 -29.17
CA LEU A 220 6.96 -6.64 -29.82
C LEU A 220 6.79 -6.07 -31.23
N ILE A 221 5.80 -6.52 -32.02
CA ILE A 221 5.49 -5.91 -33.32
C ILE A 221 5.22 -4.40 -33.17
N LEU A 222 4.37 -4.00 -32.23
CA LEU A 222 4.05 -2.58 -32.02
C LEU A 222 5.27 -1.80 -31.47
N GLN A 223 6.03 -2.39 -30.56
CA GLN A 223 7.25 -1.79 -30.00
C GLN A 223 8.32 -1.53 -31.08
N TYR A 224 8.60 -2.51 -31.95
CA TYR A 224 9.53 -2.31 -33.08
C TYR A 224 8.98 -1.33 -34.13
N CYS A 225 7.66 -1.31 -34.39
CA CYS A 225 7.06 -0.30 -35.24
C CYS A 225 7.25 1.12 -34.68
N ALA A 226 7.02 1.31 -33.37
CA ALA A 226 7.20 2.60 -32.71
C ALA A 226 8.66 3.07 -32.70
N GLN A 227 9.62 2.16 -32.44
CA GLN A 227 11.06 2.46 -32.46
C GLN A 227 11.57 2.90 -33.84
N LEU A 228 10.92 2.48 -34.92
CA LEU A 228 11.27 2.89 -36.29
C LEU A 228 10.64 4.24 -36.71
N GLY A 229 9.89 4.90 -35.82
CA GLY A 229 9.36 6.24 -36.03
C GLY A 229 8.13 6.29 -36.94
N LYS A 230 7.93 7.44 -37.61
CA LYS A 230 6.64 7.79 -38.22
C LYS A 230 6.15 6.83 -39.31
N ASP A 231 7.07 6.31 -40.13
CA ASP A 231 6.78 5.31 -41.17
C ASP A 231 7.17 3.89 -40.73
N GLY A 232 7.37 3.70 -39.42
CA GLY A 232 8.02 2.53 -38.82
C GLY A 232 7.28 1.21 -39.04
N VAL A 233 5.95 1.24 -39.20
CA VAL A 233 5.14 0.06 -39.56
C VAL A 233 5.59 -0.52 -40.90
N GLY A 234 5.59 0.29 -41.98
CA GLY A 234 5.99 -0.18 -43.30
C GLY A 234 7.46 -0.63 -43.33
N LEU A 235 8.32 0.09 -42.60
CA LEU A 235 9.74 -0.22 -42.51
C LEU A 235 10.03 -1.50 -41.70
N PHE A 236 9.22 -1.82 -40.69
CA PHE A 236 9.31 -3.05 -39.90
C PHE A 236 8.95 -4.28 -40.76
N PHE A 237 7.75 -4.28 -41.36
CA PHE A 237 7.27 -5.42 -42.13
C PHE A 237 8.16 -5.69 -43.35
N HIS A 238 8.59 -4.66 -44.10
CA HIS A 238 9.54 -4.83 -45.21
C HIS A 238 10.81 -5.58 -44.78
N ARG A 239 11.41 -5.21 -43.64
CA ARG A 239 12.64 -5.83 -43.11
C ARG A 239 12.43 -7.25 -42.57
N ILE A 240 11.22 -7.58 -42.12
CA ILE A 240 10.88 -8.93 -41.65
C ILE A 240 10.59 -9.89 -42.82
N HIS A 241 9.97 -9.40 -43.89
CA HIS A 241 9.74 -10.20 -45.10
C HIS A 241 11.02 -10.39 -45.94
N ASP A 242 12.00 -9.48 -45.87
CA ASP A 242 13.32 -9.59 -46.52
C ASP A 242 14.22 -10.68 -45.85
N PRO A 243 14.43 -11.86 -46.46
CA PRO A 243 15.18 -12.94 -45.81
C PRO A 243 16.68 -12.63 -45.63
N SER A 244 17.19 -11.64 -46.37
CA SER A 244 18.58 -11.16 -46.34
C SER A 244 18.86 -10.15 -45.22
N HIS A 245 17.85 -9.46 -44.68
CA HIS A 245 18.07 -8.38 -43.70
C HIS A 245 18.35 -8.92 -42.29
N GLY A 246 18.04 -10.19 -42.02
CA GLY A 246 18.27 -10.84 -40.72
C GLY A 246 17.39 -10.33 -39.56
N ALA A 247 16.57 -9.29 -39.77
CA ALA A 247 15.70 -8.70 -38.74
C ALA A 247 14.72 -9.72 -38.16
N LEU A 248 14.16 -10.61 -39.00
CA LEU A 248 13.35 -11.74 -38.56
C LEU A 248 14.04 -12.62 -37.51
N LYS A 249 15.36 -12.85 -37.62
CA LYS A 249 16.11 -13.66 -36.64
C LYS A 249 16.34 -12.91 -35.33
N VAL A 250 16.57 -11.60 -35.38
CA VAL A 250 16.67 -10.75 -34.18
C VAL A 250 15.34 -10.75 -33.43
N PHE A 251 14.25 -10.46 -34.13
CA PHE A 251 12.88 -10.50 -33.60
C PHE A 251 12.51 -11.87 -33.02
N GLN A 252 12.83 -12.97 -33.71
CA GLN A 252 12.57 -14.34 -33.21
C GLN A 252 13.39 -14.74 -31.98
N ASN A 253 14.54 -14.11 -31.73
CA ASN A 253 15.30 -14.31 -30.50
C ASN A 253 14.69 -13.48 -29.38
N ASP A 254 14.54 -12.17 -29.60
CA ASP A 254 13.96 -11.23 -28.63
C ASP A 254 12.57 -11.63 -28.14
N TRP A 255 11.72 -12.18 -29.02
CA TRP A 255 10.43 -12.78 -28.65
C TRP A 255 10.56 -13.96 -27.68
N LYS A 256 11.50 -14.88 -27.92
CA LYS A 256 11.75 -16.02 -27.02
C LYS A 256 12.33 -15.56 -25.71
N ASP A 257 13.33 -14.68 -25.74
CA ASP A 257 14.04 -14.21 -24.56
C ASP A 257 13.11 -13.37 -23.66
N THR A 258 12.26 -12.53 -24.25
CA THR A 258 11.21 -11.78 -23.55
C THR A 258 10.14 -12.71 -22.98
N TYR A 259 9.65 -13.70 -23.75
CA TYR A 259 8.66 -14.66 -23.24
C TYR A 259 9.22 -15.54 -22.10
N ASN A 260 10.46 -16.02 -22.23
CA ASN A 260 11.15 -16.78 -21.19
C ASN A 260 11.29 -15.97 -19.90
N ARG A 261 11.70 -14.70 -20.00
CA ARG A 261 11.77 -13.76 -18.87
C ARG A 261 10.42 -13.48 -18.23
N ILE A 262 9.33 -13.42 -19.00
CA ILE A 262 7.96 -13.29 -18.46
C ILE A 262 7.56 -14.55 -17.71
N LYS A 263 7.78 -15.74 -18.30
CA LYS A 263 7.49 -17.03 -17.66
C LYS A 263 8.30 -17.25 -16.37
N GLU A 264 9.58 -16.89 -16.35
CA GLU A 264 10.43 -16.94 -15.17
C GLU A 264 9.96 -15.97 -14.08
N ARG A 265 9.62 -14.72 -14.43
CA ARG A 265 9.06 -13.74 -13.47
C ARG A 265 7.70 -14.16 -12.91
N CYS A 266 6.81 -14.72 -13.73
CA CYS A 266 5.53 -15.26 -13.25
C CYS A 266 5.74 -16.46 -12.30
N LYS A 267 6.74 -17.32 -12.56
CA LYS A 267 7.11 -18.40 -11.65
C LYS A 267 7.63 -17.85 -10.31
N VAL A 268 8.59 -16.93 -10.33
CA VAL A 268 9.14 -16.30 -9.12
C VAL A 268 8.05 -15.60 -8.32
N LEU A 269 7.20 -14.79 -8.96
CA LEU A 269 6.14 -14.07 -8.26
C LEU A 269 5.01 -15.00 -7.75
N ALA A 270 4.81 -16.17 -8.37
CA ALA A 270 3.94 -17.22 -7.80
C ALA A 270 4.59 -17.89 -6.56
N GLU A 271 5.89 -18.16 -6.59
CA GLU A 271 6.65 -18.69 -5.45
C GLU A 271 6.72 -17.67 -4.29
N GLU A 272 6.93 -16.38 -4.60
CA GLU A 272 6.86 -15.26 -3.65
C GLU A 272 5.46 -15.10 -3.07
N ARG A 273 4.38 -15.29 -3.85
CA ARG A 273 3.00 -15.24 -3.35
C ARG A 273 2.68 -16.38 -2.39
N VAL A 274 3.26 -17.57 -2.59
CA VAL A 274 3.15 -18.69 -1.65
C VAL A 274 4.01 -18.45 -0.40
N ALA A 275 5.22 -17.90 -0.54
CA ALA A 275 6.11 -17.59 0.58
C ALA A 275 5.65 -16.38 1.42
N SER A 276 4.92 -15.43 0.83
CA SER A 276 4.32 -14.30 1.57
C SER A 276 2.96 -14.62 2.17
N ALA A 277 2.28 -15.69 1.71
CA ALA A 277 1.10 -16.23 2.38
C ALA A 277 1.42 -16.86 3.75
N SER A 278 2.69 -17.18 4.03
CA SER A 278 3.17 -17.62 5.34
C SER A 278 4.69 -17.41 5.46
N PRO A 279 5.19 -16.42 6.23
CA PRO A 279 4.59 -15.89 7.46
C PRO A 279 4.34 -14.37 7.40
N GLY A 280 3.07 -13.97 7.27
CA GLY A 280 2.62 -12.58 7.32
C GLY A 280 1.25 -12.36 7.96
N GLN A 281 0.61 -13.44 8.46
CA GLN A 281 -0.61 -13.33 9.27
C GLN A 281 -0.24 -13.03 10.72
N GLU A 282 -1.07 -12.21 11.38
CA GLU A 282 -0.99 -11.91 12.81
C GLU A 282 -1.48 -13.13 13.62
N THR A 283 -0.64 -14.17 13.70
CA THR A 283 -0.97 -15.41 14.40
C THR A 283 -1.11 -15.17 15.91
N ILE A 284 -2.22 -15.63 16.48
CA ILE A 284 -2.51 -15.44 17.90
C ILE A 284 -1.79 -16.53 18.69
N GLN A 285 -0.77 -16.16 19.44
CA GLN A 285 -0.07 -17.08 20.33
C GLN A 285 -0.46 -16.80 21.78
N LEU A 286 -1.01 -17.81 22.45
CA LEU A 286 -1.30 -17.78 23.88
C LEU A 286 -0.01 -17.91 24.67
N GLN A 287 0.29 -16.87 25.45
CA GLN A 287 1.38 -16.82 26.43
C GLN A 287 0.82 -16.20 27.72
N ALA A 288 1.35 -16.62 28.87
CA ALA A 288 0.94 -16.06 30.15
C ALA A 288 1.57 -14.66 30.36
N ALA A 289 0.82 -13.75 30.99
CA ALA A 289 1.21 -12.34 31.08
C ALA A 289 2.42 -12.07 32.00
N ASP A 290 2.55 -12.86 33.08
CA ASP A 290 3.62 -12.72 34.07
C ASP A 290 4.53 -13.98 34.12
N PRO A 291 5.87 -13.84 34.22
CA PRO A 291 6.86 -14.95 34.19
C PRO A 291 6.82 -16.01 35.31
N GLY A 292 5.70 -16.16 36.01
CA GLY A 292 5.43 -17.22 36.97
C GLY A 292 3.99 -17.75 36.94
N THR A 293 3.20 -17.37 35.94
CA THR A 293 1.81 -17.82 35.74
C THR A 293 1.74 -18.86 34.63
N HIS A 294 0.93 -19.91 34.81
CA HIS A 294 0.68 -20.93 33.79
C HIS A 294 -0.77 -20.87 33.30
N ILE A 295 -0.96 -21.12 32.00
CA ILE A 295 -2.28 -21.33 31.41
C ILE A 295 -2.58 -22.84 31.47
N HIS A 296 -3.58 -23.22 32.24
CA HIS A 296 -4.12 -24.56 32.26
C HIS A 296 -5.18 -24.72 31.17
N ILE A 297 -5.04 -25.78 30.37
CA ILE A 297 -5.99 -26.17 29.33
C ILE A 297 -6.75 -27.39 29.84
N THR A 298 -8.07 -27.29 29.90
CA THR A 298 -8.95 -28.35 30.43
C THR A 298 -10.04 -28.66 29.43
N GLY A 299 -10.13 -29.91 28.98
CA GLY A 299 -11.23 -30.37 28.13
C GLY A 299 -12.57 -30.47 28.88
N PRO A 300 -13.70 -30.59 28.15
CA PRO A 300 -15.01 -30.74 28.76
C PRO A 300 -15.08 -32.03 29.61
N PRO A 301 -15.39 -31.96 30.92
CA PRO A 301 -15.55 -33.15 31.75
C PRO A 301 -16.83 -33.92 31.38
N GLU A 302 -16.87 -35.23 31.68
CA GLU A 302 -18.00 -36.10 31.30
C GLU A 302 -19.34 -35.74 31.97
N ASP A 303 -19.30 -35.06 33.12
CA ASP A 303 -20.47 -34.57 33.87
C ASP A 303 -20.85 -33.10 33.52
N ALA A 304 -20.33 -32.54 32.41
CA ALA A 304 -20.58 -31.14 32.05
C ALA A 304 -22.03 -30.87 31.57
N ASP A 305 -22.44 -29.60 31.66
CA ASP A 305 -23.69 -29.12 31.05
C ASP A 305 -23.73 -29.47 29.54
N PRO A 306 -24.86 -29.95 28.98
CA PRO A 306 -24.95 -30.32 27.57
C PRO A 306 -24.49 -29.23 26.60
N LYS A 307 -24.67 -27.97 26.96
CA LYS A 307 -24.23 -26.79 26.19
C LYS A 307 -22.71 -26.70 26.06
N VAL A 308 -21.95 -27.17 27.05
CA VAL A 308 -20.47 -27.21 27.02
C VAL A 308 -20.01 -28.19 25.95
N HIS A 309 -20.66 -29.35 25.84
CA HIS A 309 -20.41 -30.31 24.77
C HIS A 309 -20.89 -29.82 23.39
N GLU A 310 -22.04 -29.12 23.30
CA GLU A 310 -22.49 -28.48 22.06
C GLU A 310 -21.50 -27.42 21.55
N ILE A 311 -20.96 -26.59 22.45
CA ILE A 311 -19.96 -25.57 22.12
C ILE A 311 -18.63 -26.23 21.72
N PHE A 312 -18.17 -27.24 22.46
CA PHE A 312 -16.94 -27.98 22.13
C PHE A 312 -17.02 -28.63 20.73
N ALA A 313 -18.15 -29.27 20.42
CA ALA A 313 -18.38 -29.90 19.12
C ALA A 313 -18.52 -28.89 17.95
N ALA A 314 -18.66 -27.60 18.24
CA ALA A 314 -18.66 -26.53 17.24
C ALA A 314 -17.27 -25.93 16.96
N LEU A 315 -16.23 -26.32 17.72
CA LEU A 315 -14.85 -25.90 17.48
C LEU A 315 -14.21 -26.71 16.33
N PRO A 316 -13.14 -26.20 15.66
CA PRO A 316 -12.41 -26.97 14.66
C PRO A 316 -11.83 -28.28 15.22
N GLU A 317 -11.82 -29.36 14.44
CA GLU A 317 -11.34 -30.69 14.89
C GLU A 317 -9.89 -30.63 15.42
N ASP A 318 -8.98 -29.96 14.70
CA ASP A 318 -7.59 -29.72 15.13
C ASP A 318 -7.49 -29.00 16.49
N PHE A 319 -8.45 -28.14 16.81
CA PHE A 319 -8.51 -27.38 18.05
C PHE A 319 -9.14 -28.20 19.19
N GLN A 320 -10.13 -29.06 18.87
CA GLN A 320 -10.68 -30.03 19.82
C GLN A 320 -9.60 -31.01 20.30
N GLU A 321 -8.79 -31.57 19.39
CA GLU A 321 -7.65 -32.42 19.74
C GLU A 321 -6.61 -31.66 20.59
N ALA A 322 -6.33 -30.40 20.26
CA ALA A 322 -5.41 -29.56 21.02
C ALA A 322 -5.89 -29.32 22.47
N ILE A 323 -7.17 -29.00 22.68
CA ILE A 323 -7.76 -28.90 24.03
C ILE A 323 -7.65 -30.23 24.78
N ILE A 324 -8.05 -31.35 24.16
CA ILE A 324 -8.02 -32.69 24.79
C ILE A 324 -6.59 -33.08 25.19
N SER A 325 -5.59 -32.64 24.42
CA SER A 325 -4.16 -32.89 24.73
C SER A 325 -3.64 -32.15 25.96
N GLY A 326 -4.33 -31.10 26.43
CA GLY A 326 -3.92 -30.23 27.54
C GLY A 326 -2.63 -29.43 27.31
N SER A 327 -2.10 -29.41 26.08
CA SER A 327 -0.80 -28.80 25.76
C SER A 327 -0.95 -27.43 25.11
N LEU A 328 -0.34 -26.41 25.73
CA LEU A 328 -0.29 -25.05 25.20
C LEU A 328 0.43 -24.96 23.84
N ASP A 329 1.43 -25.81 23.61
CA ASP A 329 2.14 -25.88 22.32
C ASP A 329 1.22 -26.42 21.20
N ASN A 330 0.38 -27.41 21.49
CA ASN A 330 -0.60 -27.93 20.54
C ASN A 330 -1.70 -26.89 20.25
N VAL A 331 -2.20 -26.19 21.28
CA VAL A 331 -3.18 -25.11 21.11
C VAL A 331 -2.60 -23.98 20.26
N ASN A 332 -1.40 -23.49 20.58
CA ASN A 332 -0.71 -22.47 19.79
C ASN A 332 -0.50 -22.91 18.33
N LYS A 333 -0.06 -24.15 18.10
CA LYS A 333 0.09 -24.71 16.75
C LYS A 333 -1.23 -24.80 15.97
N SER A 334 -2.36 -25.03 16.65
CA SER A 334 -3.68 -25.00 16.02
C SER A 334 -4.16 -23.57 15.71
N LEU A 335 -3.78 -22.57 16.53
CA LEU A 335 -4.02 -21.14 16.27
C LEU A 335 -3.17 -20.61 15.09
N GLU A 336 -1.93 -21.09 14.94
CA GLU A 336 -1.07 -20.81 13.79
C GLU A 336 -1.69 -21.27 12.45
N GLY A 337 -2.56 -22.29 12.47
CA GLY A 337 -3.20 -22.85 11.28
C GLY A 337 -4.49 -22.16 10.81
N MET A 338 -5.01 -21.17 11.55
CA MET A 338 -6.30 -20.54 11.27
C MET A 338 -6.22 -19.02 11.07
N SER A 339 -7.30 -18.40 10.58
CA SER A 339 -7.34 -16.94 10.41
C SER A 339 -7.48 -16.22 11.76
N VAL A 340 -6.91 -15.00 11.84
CA VAL A 340 -6.90 -14.17 13.05
C VAL A 340 -8.30 -14.02 13.66
N GLN A 341 -9.31 -13.72 12.84
CA GLN A 341 -10.70 -13.54 13.31
C GLN A 341 -11.29 -14.83 13.91
N LEU A 342 -10.95 -15.99 13.34
CA LEU A 342 -11.42 -17.29 13.87
C LEU A 342 -10.67 -17.65 15.16
N ALA A 343 -9.38 -17.35 15.23
CA ALA A 343 -8.57 -17.51 16.44
C ALA A 343 -9.11 -16.64 17.60
N GLU A 344 -9.44 -15.37 17.36
CA GLU A 344 -10.07 -14.50 18.38
C GLU A 344 -11.39 -15.08 18.89
N GLU A 345 -12.26 -15.52 17.98
CA GLU A 345 -13.57 -16.06 18.34
C GLU A 345 -13.45 -17.39 19.11
N VAL A 346 -12.59 -18.31 18.67
CA VAL A 346 -12.31 -19.58 19.34
C VAL A 346 -11.72 -19.36 20.74
N VAL A 347 -10.71 -18.50 20.89
CA VAL A 347 -10.11 -18.18 22.19
C VAL A 347 -11.13 -17.51 23.13
N ARG A 348 -11.93 -16.56 22.62
CA ARG A 348 -13.01 -15.91 23.38
C ARG A 348 -14.04 -16.92 23.89
N VAL A 349 -14.46 -17.87 23.05
CA VAL A 349 -15.40 -18.94 23.43
C VAL A 349 -14.77 -19.89 24.46
N CYS A 350 -13.50 -20.27 24.30
CA CYS A 350 -12.81 -21.15 25.25
C CYS A 350 -12.60 -20.50 26.63
N ASN A 351 -12.31 -19.20 26.67
CA ASN A 351 -12.28 -18.42 27.91
C ASN A 351 -13.68 -18.34 28.56
N GLN A 352 -14.75 -18.15 27.77
CA GLN A 352 -16.12 -18.06 28.28
C GLN A 352 -16.63 -19.39 28.87
N VAL A 353 -16.16 -20.53 28.34
CA VAL A 353 -16.53 -21.87 28.80
C VAL A 353 -15.59 -22.39 29.90
N GLY A 354 -14.42 -21.78 30.09
CA GLY A 354 -13.42 -22.18 31.08
C GLY A 354 -12.49 -23.30 30.62
N PHE A 355 -12.38 -23.56 29.31
CA PHE A 355 -11.38 -24.50 28.75
C PHE A 355 -9.95 -23.97 28.84
N LEU A 356 -9.80 -22.65 29.01
CA LEU A 356 -8.54 -21.95 29.29
C LEU A 356 -8.69 -21.27 30.66
N SER A 357 -7.79 -21.58 31.60
CA SER A 357 -7.75 -20.94 32.92
C SER A 357 -6.33 -20.51 33.27
N ILE A 358 -6.20 -19.43 34.04
CA ILE A 358 -4.90 -18.90 34.49
C ILE A 358 -4.72 -19.29 35.96
N GLU A 359 -3.52 -19.75 36.32
CA GLU A 359 -3.15 -20.12 37.69
C GLU A 359 -3.23 -18.89 38.63
N GLY A 360 -4.41 -18.70 39.23
CA GLY A 360 -4.79 -17.55 40.06
C GLY A 360 -6.32 -17.44 40.23
N ASP A 361 -7.09 -17.66 39.16
CA ASP A 361 -8.56 -17.62 39.18
C ASP A 361 -9.16 -18.97 39.65
N ILE A 362 -9.16 -19.22 40.96
CA ILE A 362 -9.80 -20.41 41.55
C ILE A 362 -11.32 -20.20 41.60
N ILE A 363 -12.00 -20.49 40.48
CA ILE A 363 -13.46 -20.46 40.38
C ILE A 363 -14.05 -21.76 40.95
N ASP A 364 -14.42 -21.75 42.25
CA ASP A 364 -15.31 -22.76 42.82
C ASP A 364 -16.73 -22.59 42.23
N THR A 365 -17.11 -23.51 41.35
CA THR A 365 -18.39 -23.48 40.63
C THR A 365 -19.60 -23.84 41.51
N THR A 366 -19.41 -24.15 42.80
CA THR A 366 -20.48 -24.68 43.67
C THR A 366 -21.09 -23.68 44.65
N ARG A 367 -20.53 -22.47 44.83
CA ARG A 367 -21.08 -21.47 45.77
C ARG A 367 -20.68 -20.01 45.49
N GLY A 368 -21.66 -19.20 45.09
CA GLY A 368 -21.47 -17.78 44.79
C GLY A 368 -21.42 -16.85 46.02
N GLU A 369 -20.32 -16.89 46.79
CA GLU A 369 -19.93 -15.82 47.74
C GLU A 369 -18.44 -15.52 47.59
N THR A 370 -18.06 -14.25 47.42
CA THR A 370 -16.67 -13.82 47.14
C THR A 370 -15.80 -13.81 48.39
N ILE A 371 -14.70 -14.59 48.39
CA ILE A 371 -13.78 -14.71 49.53
C ILE A 371 -12.62 -13.70 49.42
N GLU A 372 -12.91 -12.40 49.55
CA GLU A 372 -11.85 -11.37 49.65
C GLU A 372 -11.68 -10.80 51.08
N GLY A 373 -12.70 -10.92 51.96
CA GLY A 373 -12.61 -10.39 53.33
C GLY A 373 -11.97 -11.33 54.35
N ARG A 374 -12.05 -12.65 54.13
CA ARG A 374 -11.98 -13.63 55.23
C ARG A 374 -10.56 -14.00 55.66
N GLU A 375 -9.59 -14.04 54.75
CA GLU A 375 -8.20 -14.38 55.12
C GLU A 375 -7.54 -13.25 55.92
N ALA A 376 -7.84 -11.98 55.57
CA ALA A 376 -7.39 -10.82 56.32
C ALA A 376 -7.96 -10.79 57.75
N GLU A 377 -9.25 -11.07 57.94
CA GLU A 377 -9.84 -11.16 59.29
C GLU A 377 -9.27 -12.33 60.11
N ILE A 378 -9.10 -13.51 59.51
CA ILE A 378 -8.54 -14.69 60.22
C ILE A 378 -7.07 -14.44 60.61
N ALA A 379 -6.26 -13.86 59.72
CA ALA A 379 -4.88 -13.49 60.02
C ALA A 379 -4.79 -12.42 61.13
N ALA A 380 -5.64 -11.38 61.07
CA ALA A 380 -5.69 -10.33 62.09
C ALA A 380 -6.15 -10.87 63.46
N ALA A 381 -7.17 -11.73 63.49
CA ALA A 381 -7.65 -12.36 64.72
C ALA A 381 -6.61 -13.32 65.34
N ALA A 382 -5.90 -14.10 64.51
CA ALA A 382 -4.81 -14.96 64.97
C ALA A 382 -3.63 -14.14 65.53
N ALA A 383 -3.25 -13.04 64.87
CA ALA A 383 -2.21 -12.13 65.36
C ALA A 383 -2.59 -11.45 66.68
N ALA A 384 -3.85 -11.02 66.84
CA ALA A 384 -4.35 -10.45 68.08
C ALA A 384 -4.37 -11.47 69.24
N ALA A 385 -4.77 -12.72 68.96
CA ALA A 385 -4.77 -13.79 69.96
C ALA A 385 -3.35 -14.20 70.41
N ALA A 386 -2.35 -14.10 69.52
CA ALA A 386 -0.96 -14.42 69.82
C ALA A 386 -0.20 -13.31 70.58
N ALA A 387 -0.77 -12.10 70.69
CA ALA A 387 -0.10 -10.92 71.26
C ALA A 387 -0.51 -10.58 72.70
N ALA A 388 -1.40 -11.36 73.33
CA ALA A 388 -1.83 -11.13 74.71
C ALA A 388 -0.78 -11.67 75.72
N PRO A 389 -0.16 -10.82 76.57
CA PRO A 389 0.79 -11.28 77.57
C PRO A 389 0.08 -11.98 78.73
N SER A 390 0.58 -13.14 79.14
CA SER A 390 0.17 -13.81 80.36
C SER A 390 0.75 -13.11 81.59
N THR A 391 -0.09 -12.43 82.36
CA THR A 391 0.25 -11.90 83.69
C THR A 391 -0.68 -12.50 84.73
N GLU A 392 -0.28 -13.64 85.29
CA GLU A 392 -0.70 -14.04 86.64
C GLU A 392 0.12 -13.21 87.64
N GLU A 393 -0.53 -12.49 88.55
CA GLU A 393 0.04 -12.16 89.86
C GLU A 393 -1.10 -11.87 90.86
N GLU A 394 -0.83 -12.07 92.15
CA GLU A 394 -1.84 -12.15 93.22
C GLU A 394 -2.02 -10.80 93.94
N GLU A 395 -3.25 -10.49 94.40
CA GLU A 395 -3.42 -9.75 95.66
C GLU A 395 -4.75 -10.06 96.37
N GLU A 396 -4.75 -10.00 97.71
CA GLU A 396 -5.87 -10.40 98.57
C GLU A 396 -6.99 -9.33 98.71
N PRO A 397 -8.25 -9.74 98.95
CA PRO A 397 -9.33 -8.80 99.25
C PRO A 397 -9.23 -8.22 100.67
N LYS A 398 -9.12 -6.89 100.79
CA LYS A 398 -9.42 -6.17 102.04
C LYS A 398 -10.86 -5.65 102.03
N ALA A 399 -11.48 -5.72 103.21
CA ALA A 399 -12.90 -5.38 103.42
C ALA A 399 -13.08 -3.97 104.03
N GLN A 400 -14.36 -3.59 104.21
CA GLN A 400 -14.88 -2.32 104.73
C GLN A 400 -14.91 -1.20 103.66
N GLU A 401 -15.95 -0.36 103.61
CA GLU A 401 -17.05 -0.12 104.57
C GLU A 401 -18.42 -0.62 104.09
#